data_AF-A0A933G5E6-F1
#
_entry.id   AF-A0A933G5E6-F1
#
_cell.length_a   1.000
_cell.length_b   1.000
_cell.length_c   1.000
_cell.angle_alpha   90.00
_cell.angle_beta   90.00
_cell.angle_gamma   90.00
#
_symmetry.space_group_name_H-M   'P 1'
#
loop_
_entity.id
_entity.type
_entity.pdbx_description
1 polymer ?
#
loop_
_entity_poly.entity_id
_entity_poly.type
_entity_poly.pdbx_seq_one_letter_code
_entity_poly.pdbx_strand_id
1 'polypeptide(L)'
;MDDPLLQALGWLAGVMTFALCLVSALGQTRACRRHLREAARAIDGRVRGNGWGERPRLDFAVDGIPAEFVYSPGPWARVRFRWSAPGRLRIAPAGESAGARRLPGDLGYDVPEFAGGYDVEGGPEAWVLESLSDETRGCVLALAALGAPTGGSVPIRIDVGPFGLSVFYRGNPAAEHELLTGFLSLSSRLLRGLRGDSPAGAPAESAEEVAADGRCPVCGVGLDGVLRRCQRCRTFHHGDCWEYFGGCAMYGCFSRQAERVRLE
;
A
#
# COMPACT_ATOMS: atom_id res chain seq x y z
N MET A 1 -23.14 23.14 47.03
CA MET A 1 -22.02 24.07 47.25
C MET A 1 -21.02 23.82 46.14
N ASP A 2 -21.01 24.69 45.13
CA ASP A 2 -19.99 24.70 44.09
C ASP A 2 -18.75 25.39 44.65
N ASP A 3 -17.67 24.64 44.88
CA ASP A 3 -16.40 25.22 45.32
C ASP A 3 -15.65 25.77 44.09
N PRO A 4 -15.53 27.10 43.95
CA PRO A 4 -14.88 27.71 42.79
C PRO A 4 -13.38 27.33 42.68
N LEU A 5 -12.72 26.97 43.78
CA LEU A 5 -11.32 26.54 43.75
C LEU A 5 -11.17 25.15 43.12
N LEU A 6 -12.08 24.22 43.42
CA LEU A 6 -12.08 22.89 42.78
C LEU A 6 -12.33 23.00 41.27
N GLN A 7 -13.23 23.90 40.85
CA GLN A 7 -13.46 24.16 39.43
C GLN A 7 -12.20 24.72 38.74
N ALA A 8 -11.55 25.71 39.33
CA ALA A 8 -10.32 26.30 38.77
C ALA A 8 -9.18 25.29 38.65
N LEU A 9 -8.99 24.43 39.66
CA LEU A 9 -8.00 23.35 39.61
C LEU A 9 -8.30 22.32 38.51
N GLY A 10 -9.59 21.97 38.33
CA GLY A 10 -10.02 21.10 37.23
C GLY A 10 -9.70 21.69 35.85
N TRP A 11 -9.96 22.98 35.65
CA TRP A 11 -9.61 23.68 34.41
C TRP A 11 -8.10 23.70 34.15
N LEU A 12 -7.30 24.03 35.16
CA LEU A 12 -5.85 24.05 35.04
C LEU A 12 -5.30 22.66 34.70
N ALA A 13 -5.78 21.61 35.37
CA ALA A 13 -5.41 20.23 35.07
C ALA A 13 -5.77 19.88 33.62
N GLY A 14 -6.99 20.19 33.17
CA GLY A 14 -7.43 19.94 31.80
C GLY A 14 -6.56 20.65 30.75
N VAL A 15 -6.24 21.92 30.97
CA VAL A 15 -5.38 22.70 30.07
C VAL A 15 -3.95 22.14 30.02
N MET A 16 -3.37 21.78 31.17
CA MET A 16 -2.04 21.18 31.21
C MET A 16 -2.00 19.82 30.51
N THR A 17 -2.98 18.95 30.75
CA THR A 17 -3.09 17.66 30.05
C THR A 17 -3.22 17.87 28.54
N PHE A 18 -4.07 18.78 28.09
CA PHE A 18 -4.21 19.11 26.68
C PHE A 18 -2.90 19.63 26.07
N ALA A 19 -2.21 20.53 26.76
CA ALA A 19 -0.92 21.07 26.31
C ALA A 19 0.15 19.97 26.20
N LEU A 20 0.22 19.05 27.16
CA LEU A 20 1.14 17.91 27.13
C LEU A 20 0.84 16.96 25.96
N CYS A 21 -0.43 16.61 25.74
CA CYS A 21 -0.84 15.81 24.59
C CYS A 21 -0.48 16.49 23.26
N LEU A 22 -0.70 17.81 23.17
CA LEU A 22 -0.37 18.58 21.99
C LEU A 22 1.15 18.61 21.73
N VAL A 23 1.96 18.87 22.76
CA VAL A 23 3.43 18.87 22.66
C VAL A 23 3.95 17.50 22.24
N SER A 24 3.42 16.43 22.82
CA SER A 24 3.77 15.05 22.46
C SER A 24 3.44 14.74 20.98
N ALA A 25 2.22 15.08 20.53
CA ALA A 25 1.80 14.89 19.14
C ALA A 25 2.65 15.70 18.15
N LEU A 26 3.02 16.93 18.51
CA LEU A 26 3.92 17.77 17.70
C LEU A 26 5.34 17.22 17.68
N GLY A 27 5.86 16.72 18.80
CA GLY A 27 7.16 16.07 18.91
C GLY A 27 7.24 14.83 18.03
N GLN A 28 6.25 13.95 18.11
CA GLN A 28 6.16 12.74 17.28
C GLN A 28 6.10 13.09 15.79
N THR A 29 5.32 14.11 15.41
CA THR A 29 5.23 14.57 14.02
C THR A 29 6.58 15.10 13.51
N ARG A 30 7.32 15.85 14.33
CA ARG A 30 8.67 16.34 13.98
C ARG A 30 9.67 15.20 13.82
N ALA A 31 9.66 14.22 14.73
CA ALA A 31 10.51 13.03 14.65
C ALA A 31 10.22 12.22 13.39
N CYS A 32 8.94 11.92 13.09
CA CYS A 32 8.54 11.22 11.87
C CYS A 32 9.02 11.95 10.61
N ARG A 33 8.87 13.29 10.57
CA ARG A 33 9.37 14.11 9.44
C ARG A 33 10.88 14.04 9.29
N ARG A 34 11.64 13.98 10.39
CA ARG A 34 13.09 13.79 10.35
C ARG A 34 13.45 12.43 9.77
N HIS A 35 12.86 11.35 10.31
CA HIS A 35 13.12 9.99 9.84
C HIS A 35 12.74 9.81 8.36
N LEU A 36 11.63 10.41 7.91
CA LEU A 36 11.25 10.39 6.50
C LEU A 36 12.25 11.09 5.60
N ARG A 37 12.83 12.22 6.02
CA ARG A 37 13.85 12.92 5.23
C ARG A 37 15.15 12.15 5.17
N GLU A 38 15.55 11.52 6.26
CA GLU A 38 16.73 10.66 6.30
C GLU A 38 16.54 9.44 5.41
N ALA A 39 15.41 8.74 5.53
CA ALA A 39 15.05 7.63 4.66
C ALA A 39 14.97 8.07 3.19
N ALA A 40 14.38 9.24 2.89
CA ALA A 40 14.33 9.80 1.54
C ALA A 40 15.73 9.97 0.94
N ARG A 41 16.69 10.51 1.69
CA ARG A 41 18.07 10.64 1.21
C ARG A 41 18.72 9.29 0.93
N ALA A 42 18.43 8.28 1.75
CA ALA A 42 19.01 6.95 1.59
C ALA A 42 18.50 6.20 0.35
N ILE A 43 17.28 6.47 -0.10
CA ILE A 43 16.64 5.77 -1.23
C ILE A 43 16.42 6.65 -2.46
N ASP A 44 17.09 7.81 -2.52
CA ASP A 44 16.88 8.84 -3.57
C ASP A 44 15.40 9.23 -3.75
N GLY A 45 14.70 9.34 -2.63
CA GLY A 45 13.29 9.70 -2.54
C GLY A 45 13.05 11.18 -2.26
N ARG A 46 11.77 11.57 -2.30
CA ARG A 46 11.30 12.93 -2.01
C ARG A 46 10.14 12.90 -1.03
N VAL A 47 10.28 13.66 0.05
CA VAL A 47 9.18 13.88 1.00
C VAL A 47 8.22 14.95 0.44
N ARG A 48 6.92 14.65 0.40
CA ARG A 48 5.82 15.57 0.07
C ARG A 48 4.91 15.80 1.28
N GLY A 49 4.13 16.88 1.28
CA GLY A 49 3.17 17.20 2.35
C GLY A 49 3.73 18.18 3.38
N ASN A 50 3.87 19.44 2.97
CA ASN A 50 4.50 20.49 3.78
C ASN A 50 3.46 21.31 4.56
N GLY A 51 2.18 21.22 4.17
CA GLY A 51 1.09 22.01 4.70
C GLY A 51 0.70 21.65 6.14
N TRP A 52 0.05 22.60 6.81
CA TRP A 52 -0.62 22.33 8.07
C TRP A 52 -1.81 21.41 7.80
N GLY A 53 -1.82 20.21 8.39
CA GLY A 53 -2.85 19.19 8.17
C GLY A 53 -2.56 18.17 7.07
N GLU A 54 -1.61 18.45 6.17
CA GLU A 54 -1.15 17.43 5.21
C GLU A 54 -0.21 16.44 5.88
N ARG A 55 -0.52 15.15 5.75
CA ARG A 55 0.36 14.09 6.25
C ARG A 55 1.59 13.98 5.33
N PRO A 56 2.80 13.95 5.89
CA PRO A 56 4.00 13.70 5.10
C PRO A 56 3.89 12.37 4.37
N ARG A 57 4.35 12.36 3.12
CA ARG A 57 4.45 11.17 2.27
C ARG A 57 5.85 11.09 1.72
N LEU A 58 6.31 9.89 1.40
CA LEU A 58 7.61 9.68 0.79
C LEU A 58 7.40 9.03 -0.58
N ASP A 59 7.70 9.78 -1.63
CA ASP A 59 7.73 9.28 -3.01
C ASP A 59 9.15 8.81 -3.33
N PHE A 60 9.32 7.66 -3.95
CA PHE A 60 10.63 7.12 -4.37
C PHE A 60 10.44 6.21 -5.59
N ALA A 61 11.52 5.62 -6.09
CA ALA A 61 11.45 4.63 -7.16
C ALA A 61 12.35 3.43 -6.84
N VAL A 62 11.97 2.24 -7.32
CA VAL A 62 12.77 1.02 -7.24
C VAL A 62 12.85 0.44 -8.64
N ASP A 63 14.04 0.45 -9.23
CA ASP A 63 14.29 -0.06 -10.58
C ASP A 63 13.32 0.55 -11.61
N GLY A 64 13.18 1.88 -11.54
CA GLY A 64 12.27 2.67 -12.38
C GLY A 64 10.79 2.64 -11.95
N ILE A 65 10.38 1.75 -11.04
CA ILE A 65 8.99 1.62 -10.59
C ILE A 65 8.67 2.68 -9.54
N PRO A 66 7.69 3.58 -9.79
CA PRO A 66 7.31 4.58 -8.81
C PRO A 66 6.68 3.96 -7.56
N ALA A 67 7.09 4.43 -6.39
CA ALA A 67 6.62 3.98 -5.09
C ALA A 67 6.18 5.16 -4.21
N GLU A 68 5.17 4.94 -3.38
CA GLU A 68 4.68 5.89 -2.38
C GLU A 68 4.62 5.20 -1.02
N PHE A 69 5.28 5.78 -0.02
CA PHE A 69 5.08 5.46 1.39
C PHE A 69 4.15 6.49 2.04
N VAL A 70 3.11 5.97 2.69
CA VAL A 70 2.15 6.75 3.49
C VAL A 70 1.99 6.12 4.86
N TYR A 71 1.76 6.95 5.88
CA TYR A 71 1.46 6.49 7.22
C TYR A 71 0.31 7.26 7.84
N SER A 72 -0.34 6.63 8.81
CA SER A 72 -1.30 7.26 9.69
C SER A 72 -0.66 7.46 11.06
N PRO A 73 -1.01 8.53 11.80
CA PRO A 73 -0.74 8.60 13.24
C PRO A 73 -1.41 7.46 14.02
N GLY A 74 -2.41 6.80 13.39
CA GLY A 74 -3.02 5.57 13.87
C GLY A 74 -2.19 4.31 13.57
N PRO A 75 -2.82 3.13 13.51
CA PRO A 75 -2.12 1.86 13.63
C PRO A 75 -1.62 1.33 12.29
N TRP A 76 -1.32 2.17 11.30
CA TRP A 76 -0.89 1.65 10.01
C TRP A 76 0.02 2.56 9.19
N ALA A 77 0.89 1.90 8.42
CA ALA A 77 1.61 2.45 7.29
C ALA A 77 1.49 1.55 6.07
N ARG A 78 1.80 2.11 4.91
CA ARG A 78 1.73 1.40 3.64
C ARG A 78 2.80 1.88 2.69
N VAL A 79 3.49 0.95 2.05
CA VAL A 79 4.23 1.19 0.80
C VAL A 79 3.37 0.70 -0.35
N ARG A 80 3.28 1.49 -1.42
CA ARG A 80 2.63 1.10 -2.67
C ARG A 80 3.57 1.32 -3.84
N PHE A 81 3.81 0.27 -4.62
CA PHE A 81 4.53 0.32 -5.88
C PHE A 81 3.54 0.35 -7.05
N ARG A 82 3.78 1.18 -8.05
CA ARG A 82 2.93 1.28 -9.26
C ARG A 82 3.44 0.35 -10.35
N TRP A 83 3.23 -0.94 -10.12
CA TRP A 83 3.64 -2.03 -11.01
C TRP A 83 2.44 -2.94 -11.33
N SER A 84 2.26 -3.33 -12.58
CA SER A 84 1.18 -4.26 -12.95
C SER A 84 1.70 -5.70 -12.90
N ALA A 85 1.20 -6.49 -11.95
CA ALA A 85 1.51 -7.91 -11.88
C ALA A 85 0.63 -8.73 -12.85
N PRO A 86 1.14 -9.85 -13.42
CA PRO A 86 0.36 -10.70 -14.31
C PRO A 86 -0.66 -11.58 -13.58
N GLY A 87 -0.57 -11.68 -12.25
CA GLY A 87 -1.57 -12.31 -11.40
C GLY A 87 -1.87 -11.50 -10.15
N ARG A 88 -2.64 -12.11 -9.26
CA ARG A 88 -3.04 -11.58 -7.97
C ARG A 88 -2.51 -12.47 -6.87
N LEU A 89 -1.88 -11.86 -5.87
CA LEU A 89 -1.39 -12.54 -4.66
C LEU A 89 -1.77 -11.71 -3.45
N ARG A 90 -2.37 -12.34 -2.47
CA ARG A 90 -2.66 -11.77 -1.17
C ARG A 90 -2.03 -12.65 -0.11
N ILE A 91 -1.33 -12.00 0.82
CA ILE A 91 -0.81 -12.63 2.03
C ILE A 91 -1.33 -11.79 3.19
N ALA A 92 -2.15 -12.39 4.06
CA ALA A 92 -2.77 -11.69 5.18
C ALA A 92 -2.64 -12.54 6.46
N PRO A 93 -2.63 -11.94 7.66
CA PRO A 93 -2.61 -12.69 8.90
C PRO A 93 -3.76 -13.70 8.95
N ALA A 94 -3.50 -14.89 9.48
CA ALA A 94 -4.49 -15.96 9.55
C ALA A 94 -5.80 -15.46 10.19
N GLY A 95 -6.92 -15.69 9.50
CA GLY A 95 -8.25 -15.30 9.97
C GLY A 95 -8.68 -13.88 9.60
N GLU A 96 -7.78 -13.00 9.14
CA GLU A 96 -8.18 -11.70 8.57
C GLU A 96 -8.78 -11.84 7.15
N SER A 97 -8.45 -12.93 6.46
CA SER A 97 -8.91 -13.22 5.09
C SER A 97 -10.38 -13.60 5.02
N ALA A 98 -10.93 -14.15 6.10
CA ALA A 98 -12.32 -14.59 6.17
C ALA A 98 -13.34 -13.45 5.93
N GLY A 99 -12.95 -12.19 6.17
CA GLY A 99 -13.78 -11.02 5.91
C GLY A 99 -13.64 -10.43 4.50
N ALA A 100 -12.61 -10.82 3.74
CA ALA A 100 -12.40 -10.33 2.39
C ALA A 100 -13.13 -11.21 1.39
N ARG A 101 -13.95 -10.61 0.50
CA ARG A 101 -14.52 -11.36 -0.62
C ARG A 101 -13.37 -11.88 -1.49
N ARG A 102 -13.24 -13.21 -1.56
CA ARG A 102 -12.45 -13.88 -2.61
C ARG A 102 -12.98 -13.44 -3.96
N LEU A 103 -12.09 -13.07 -4.86
CA LEU A 103 -12.52 -12.78 -6.22
C LEU A 103 -12.71 -14.12 -6.96
N PRO A 104 -13.59 -14.18 -7.95
CA PRO A 104 -13.70 -15.35 -8.82
C PRO A 104 -12.34 -15.70 -9.40
N GLY A 105 -11.90 -16.95 -9.21
CA GLY A 105 -10.61 -17.45 -9.69
C GLY A 105 -9.47 -17.41 -8.68
N ASP A 106 -9.64 -16.78 -7.51
CA ASP A 106 -8.65 -16.89 -6.44
C ASP A 106 -8.73 -18.26 -5.77
N LEU A 107 -7.58 -18.90 -5.59
CA LEU A 107 -7.40 -20.13 -4.83
C LEU A 107 -6.69 -19.81 -3.51
N GLY A 108 -6.96 -20.63 -2.48
CA GLY A 108 -6.21 -20.59 -1.23
C GLY A 108 -5.03 -21.56 -1.29
N TYR A 109 -3.89 -21.16 -0.76
CA TYR A 109 -2.65 -21.93 -0.78
C TYR A 109 -2.16 -22.21 0.64
N ASP A 110 -1.80 -23.46 0.89
CA ASP A 110 -1.09 -23.86 2.11
C ASP A 110 0.42 -23.75 1.85
N VAL A 111 1.07 -22.82 2.53
CA VAL A 111 2.50 -22.55 2.40
C VAL A 111 3.15 -22.91 3.74
N PRO A 112 3.91 -24.02 3.83
CA PRO A 112 4.43 -24.53 5.10
C PRO A 112 5.22 -23.50 5.92
N GLU A 113 5.98 -22.62 5.26
CA GLU A 113 6.75 -21.56 5.91
C GLU A 113 5.88 -20.48 6.55
N PHE A 114 4.61 -20.39 6.14
CA PHE A 114 3.61 -19.50 6.69
C PHE A 114 2.63 -20.21 7.63
N ALA A 115 2.82 -21.51 7.88
CA ALA A 115 1.89 -22.35 8.61
C ALA A 115 1.45 -21.70 9.94
N GLY A 116 0.14 -21.45 10.04
CA GLY A 116 -0.52 -20.89 11.22
C GLY A 116 -0.42 -19.37 11.40
N GLY A 117 0.42 -18.67 10.63
CA GLY A 117 0.60 -17.22 10.73
C GLY A 117 -0.13 -16.42 9.66
N TYR A 118 -0.27 -16.98 8.45
CA TYR A 118 -0.85 -16.28 7.30
C TYR A 118 -1.75 -17.17 6.46
N ASP A 119 -2.74 -16.54 5.86
CA ASP A 119 -3.47 -17.10 4.73
C ASP A 119 -2.87 -16.53 3.43
N VAL A 120 -2.72 -17.40 2.43
CA VAL A 120 -2.28 -17.03 1.09
C VAL A 120 -3.39 -17.29 0.10
N GLU A 121 -3.75 -16.27 -0.67
CA GLU A 121 -4.80 -16.35 -1.68
C GLU A 121 -4.32 -15.71 -2.99
N GLY A 122 -4.71 -16.25 -4.15
CA GLY A 122 -4.34 -15.65 -5.41
C GLY A 122 -4.69 -16.45 -6.66
N GLY A 123 -4.29 -15.93 -7.81
CA GLY A 123 -4.42 -16.58 -9.11
C GLY A 123 -3.79 -15.74 -10.24
N PRO A 124 -3.40 -16.34 -11.39
CA PRO A 124 -3.42 -17.78 -11.68
C PRO A 124 -2.44 -18.58 -10.83
N GLU A 125 -2.72 -19.86 -10.62
CA GLU A 125 -1.92 -20.74 -9.72
C GLU A 125 -0.44 -20.79 -10.07
N ALA A 126 -0.11 -20.99 -11.34
CA ALA A 126 1.29 -21.03 -11.79
C ALA A 126 2.05 -19.76 -11.37
N TRP A 127 1.44 -18.59 -11.53
CA TRP A 127 2.05 -17.33 -11.16
C TRP A 127 2.16 -17.15 -9.63
N VAL A 128 1.17 -17.61 -8.85
CA VAL A 128 1.25 -17.56 -7.39
C VAL A 128 2.41 -18.42 -6.89
N LEU A 129 2.53 -19.65 -7.38
CA LEU A 129 3.60 -20.56 -6.98
C LEU A 129 4.99 -20.02 -7.36
N GLU A 130 5.12 -19.43 -8.55
CA GLU A 130 6.35 -18.76 -8.99
C GLU A 130 6.68 -17.52 -8.14
N SER A 131 5.68 -16.71 -7.84
CA SER A 131 5.83 -15.49 -7.03
C SER A 131 6.28 -15.79 -5.60
N LEU A 132 5.88 -16.95 -5.06
CA LEU A 132 6.26 -17.44 -3.74
C LEU A 132 7.61 -18.16 -3.77
N SER A 133 8.63 -17.54 -4.38
CA SER A 133 10.01 -18.02 -4.30
C SER A 133 10.55 -17.97 -2.87
N ASP A 134 11.67 -18.64 -2.60
CA ASP A 134 12.35 -18.59 -1.30
C ASP A 134 12.71 -17.15 -0.88
N GLU A 135 13.13 -16.33 -1.85
CA GLU A 135 13.43 -14.92 -1.61
C GLU A 135 12.18 -14.13 -1.19
N THR A 136 11.06 -14.32 -1.90
CA THR A 136 9.79 -13.68 -1.56
C THR A 136 9.32 -14.13 -0.17
N ARG A 137 9.32 -15.44 0.11
CA ARG A 137 8.95 -15.98 1.43
C ARG A 137 9.81 -15.40 2.55
N GLY A 138 11.12 -15.35 2.35
CA GLY A 138 12.06 -14.75 3.30
C GLY A 138 11.77 -13.26 3.55
N CYS A 139 11.43 -12.49 2.52
CA CYS A 139 11.05 -11.08 2.67
C CYS A 139 9.75 -10.91 3.46
N VAL A 140 8.73 -11.74 3.21
CA VAL A 140 7.46 -11.74 3.96
C VAL A 140 7.70 -11.99 5.44
N LEU A 141 8.49 -13.03 5.77
CA LEU A 141 8.81 -13.36 7.17
C LEU A 141 9.65 -12.26 7.84
N ALA A 142 10.61 -11.67 7.14
CA ALA A 142 11.39 -10.57 7.67
C ALA A 142 10.54 -9.31 7.90
N LEU A 143 9.58 -9.02 7.01
CA LEU A 143 8.59 -7.95 7.20
C LEU A 143 7.69 -8.22 8.41
N ALA A 144 7.29 -9.48 8.63
CA ALA A 144 6.55 -9.90 9.82
C ALA A 144 7.31 -9.62 11.12
N ALA A 145 8.62 -9.87 11.09
CA ALA A 145 9.50 -9.74 12.24
C ALA A 145 9.87 -8.28 12.57
N LEU A 146 9.74 -7.35 11.61
CA LEU A 146 10.23 -5.97 11.73
C LEU A 146 9.69 -5.17 12.92
N GLY A 147 8.60 -5.58 13.55
CA GLY A 147 8.18 -4.97 14.81
C GLY A 147 7.04 -5.72 15.45
N ALA A 148 7.13 -7.05 15.43
CA ALA A 148 6.26 -7.89 16.23
C ALA A 148 6.48 -7.52 17.71
N PRO A 149 5.52 -6.85 18.38
CA PRO A 149 5.62 -6.71 19.82
C PRO A 149 5.62 -8.12 20.40
N THR A 150 6.43 -8.36 21.43
CA THR A 150 6.55 -9.65 22.12
C THR A 150 5.16 -10.19 22.47
N GLY A 151 4.61 -11.10 21.63
CA GLY A 151 3.30 -11.72 21.81
C GLY A 151 2.10 -11.11 21.06
N GLY A 152 2.28 -10.22 20.07
CA GLY A 152 1.19 -9.60 19.30
C GLY A 152 0.83 -10.28 17.98
N SER A 153 -0.35 -9.94 17.44
CA SER A 153 -0.79 -10.33 16.10
C SER A 153 0.20 -9.88 15.03
N VAL A 154 0.36 -10.71 14.01
CA VAL A 154 1.21 -10.49 12.85
C VAL A 154 0.93 -9.12 12.19
N PRO A 155 1.96 -8.27 11.97
CA PRO A 155 1.72 -6.87 11.64
C PRO A 155 1.52 -6.60 10.14
N ILE A 156 1.69 -7.55 9.23
CA ILE A 156 1.74 -7.24 7.79
C ILE A 156 0.63 -7.87 6.98
N ARG A 157 0.20 -7.12 5.94
CA ARG A 157 -0.65 -7.62 4.85
C ARG A 157 -0.04 -7.18 3.53
N ILE A 158 0.02 -8.09 2.58
CA ILE A 158 0.55 -7.87 1.25
C ILE A 158 -0.57 -8.11 0.24
N ASP A 159 -0.77 -7.15 -0.65
CA ASP A 159 -1.66 -7.27 -1.80
C ASP A 159 -0.87 -6.98 -3.08
N VAL A 160 -0.82 -7.93 -4.00
CA VAL A 160 -0.23 -7.84 -5.34
C VAL A 160 -1.34 -8.01 -6.36
N GLY A 161 -1.31 -7.22 -7.43
CA GLY A 161 -2.26 -7.33 -8.51
C GLY A 161 -1.97 -6.35 -9.64
N PRO A 162 -2.94 -6.12 -10.55
CA PRO A 162 -2.76 -5.25 -11.71
C PRO A 162 -2.50 -3.77 -11.38
N PHE A 163 -2.63 -3.38 -10.11
CA PHE A 163 -2.51 -1.98 -9.67
C PHE A 163 -1.26 -1.67 -8.85
N GLY A 164 -0.45 -2.68 -8.61
CA GLY A 164 0.70 -2.56 -7.73
C GLY A 164 0.91 -3.73 -6.79
N LEU A 165 2.06 -3.64 -6.15
CA LEU A 165 2.32 -4.23 -4.85
C LEU A 165 1.95 -3.20 -3.77
N SER A 166 1.15 -3.59 -2.78
CA SER A 166 0.89 -2.84 -1.57
C SER A 166 1.32 -3.66 -0.35
N VAL A 167 2.25 -3.12 0.44
CA VAL A 167 2.67 -3.72 1.72
C VAL A 167 2.10 -2.84 2.83
N PHE A 168 1.16 -3.39 3.59
CA PHE A 168 0.58 -2.77 4.77
C PHE A 168 1.31 -3.25 6.01
N TYR A 169 1.56 -2.33 6.93
CA TYR A 169 2.17 -2.60 8.23
C TYR A 169 1.30 -2.01 9.32
N ARG A 170 0.93 -2.81 10.32
CA ARG A 170 0.07 -2.47 11.45
C ARG A 170 0.91 -1.81 12.55
N GLY A 171 1.25 -0.54 12.33
CA GLY A 171 1.95 0.30 13.28
C GLY A 171 2.41 1.58 12.60
N ASN A 172 3.28 2.33 13.28
CA ASN A 172 3.88 3.52 12.72
C ASN A 172 5.41 3.33 12.57
N PRO A 173 5.88 2.72 11.47
CA PRO A 173 7.30 2.53 11.24
C PRO A 173 8.05 3.87 11.12
N ALA A 174 7.37 4.98 10.81
CA ALA A 174 8.00 6.31 10.77
C ALA A 174 8.37 6.85 12.16
N ALA A 175 7.90 6.22 13.26
CA ALA A 175 8.28 6.60 14.61
C ALA A 175 9.76 6.32 14.91
N GLU A 176 10.36 5.34 14.23
CA GLU A 176 11.72 4.88 14.45
C GLU A 176 12.46 4.75 13.11
N HIS A 177 13.65 5.35 13.01
CA HIS A 177 14.37 5.41 11.75
C HIS A 177 14.73 4.02 11.19
N GLU A 178 15.25 3.12 12.04
CA GLU A 178 15.64 1.76 11.66
C GLU A 178 14.46 0.92 11.19
N LEU A 179 13.31 1.05 11.85
CA LEU A 179 12.09 0.37 11.47
C LEU A 179 11.58 0.87 10.10
N LEU A 180 11.58 2.18 9.88
CA LEU A 180 11.20 2.78 8.60
C LEU A 180 12.10 2.29 7.46
N THR A 181 13.43 2.35 7.63
CA THR A 181 14.39 1.95 6.59
C THR A 181 14.33 0.46 6.32
N GLY A 182 14.23 -0.37 7.37
CA GLY A 182 14.01 -1.81 7.25
C GLY A 182 12.74 -2.13 6.47
N PHE A 183 11.63 -1.46 6.80
CA PHE A 183 10.35 -1.66 6.13
C PHE A 183 10.40 -1.28 4.64
N LEU A 184 10.99 -0.14 4.29
CA LEU A 184 11.16 0.31 2.90
C LEU A 184 12.08 -0.62 2.11
N SER A 185 13.20 -1.05 2.72
CA SER A 185 14.18 -1.95 2.10
C SER A 185 13.57 -3.33 1.80
N LEU A 186 12.91 -3.94 2.79
CA LEU A 186 12.26 -5.23 2.61
C LEU A 186 11.08 -5.17 1.63
N SER A 187 10.32 -4.08 1.63
CA SER A 187 9.26 -3.87 0.63
C SER A 187 9.83 -3.77 -0.80
N SER A 188 11.01 -3.14 -0.95
CA SER A 188 11.68 -3.01 -2.24
C SER A 188 12.27 -4.34 -2.72
N ARG A 189 12.84 -5.14 -1.80
CA ARG A 189 13.30 -6.50 -2.10
C ARG A 189 12.15 -7.43 -2.48
N LEU A 190 11.02 -7.32 -1.77
CA LEU A 190 9.81 -8.06 -2.10
C LEU A 190 9.33 -7.75 -3.53
N LEU A 191 9.35 -6.47 -3.95
CA LEU A 191 9.03 -6.10 -5.34
C LEU A 191 9.94 -6.83 -6.35
N ARG A 192 11.27 -6.83 -6.12
CA ARG A 192 12.24 -7.49 -7.01
C ARG A 192 12.01 -9.00 -7.09
N GLY A 193 11.80 -9.65 -5.94
CA GLY A 193 11.49 -11.07 -5.87
C GLY A 193 10.21 -11.42 -6.64
N LEU A 194 9.15 -10.60 -6.51
CA LEU A 194 7.89 -10.79 -7.24
C LEU A 194 7.99 -10.52 -8.74
N ARG A 195 8.95 -9.70 -9.18
CA ARG A 195 9.20 -9.45 -10.62
C ARG A 195 10.07 -10.53 -11.26
N GLY A 196 10.68 -11.41 -10.47
CA GLY A 196 11.72 -12.33 -10.96
C GLY A 196 13.05 -11.64 -11.27
N ASP A 197 13.17 -10.34 -10.97
CA ASP A 197 14.39 -9.53 -11.14
C ASP A 197 15.37 -9.76 -10.00
N SER A 198 15.64 -11.04 -9.70
CA SER A 198 16.74 -11.37 -8.80
C SER A 198 18.03 -10.82 -9.46
N PRO A 199 18.92 -10.13 -8.72
CA PRO A 199 20.04 -9.37 -9.30
C PRO A 199 21.09 -10.21 -10.07
N ALA A 200 20.85 -11.50 -10.27
CA ALA A 200 21.58 -12.38 -11.16
C ALA A 200 21.09 -12.24 -12.63
N GLY A 201 21.37 -11.08 -13.22
CA GLY A 201 21.66 -10.92 -14.66
C GLY A 201 20.60 -11.36 -15.69
N ALA A 202 19.65 -10.48 -15.99
CA ALA A 202 19.13 -10.31 -17.36
C ALA A 202 18.58 -8.88 -17.52
N PRO A 203 18.83 -8.21 -18.66
CA PRO A 203 18.21 -6.92 -18.94
C PRO A 203 16.72 -7.14 -19.21
N ALA A 204 15.87 -6.76 -18.24
CA ALA A 204 14.43 -6.73 -18.40
C ALA A 204 14.08 -5.61 -19.40
N GLU A 205 13.57 -5.99 -20.57
CA GLU A 205 12.88 -5.07 -21.47
C GLU A 205 11.72 -4.42 -20.72
N SER A 206 11.67 -3.10 -20.82
CA SER A 206 10.83 -2.19 -20.07
C SER A 206 9.35 -2.60 -20.09
N ALA A 207 8.77 -2.79 -18.90
CA ALA A 207 7.34 -2.89 -18.66
C ALA A 207 6.64 -1.51 -18.82
N GLU A 208 6.86 -0.89 -19.97
CA GLU A 208 6.10 0.26 -20.43
C GLU A 208 4.90 -0.28 -21.22
N GLU A 209 3.68 0.12 -20.82
CA GLU A 209 2.39 -0.13 -21.49
C GLU A 209 1.58 -1.42 -21.18
N VAL A 210 1.34 -1.75 -19.90
CA VAL A 210 0.16 -2.59 -19.52
C VAL A 210 -1.14 -1.76 -19.45
N ALA A 211 -1.28 -0.73 -20.30
CA ALA A 211 -2.47 0.13 -20.34
C ALA A 211 -3.15 0.20 -21.72
N ALA A 212 -2.75 -0.65 -22.67
CA ALA A 212 -3.17 -0.50 -24.07
C ALA A 212 -3.51 -1.83 -24.77
N ASP A 213 -3.99 -2.85 -24.07
CA ASP A 213 -4.63 -3.99 -24.76
C ASP A 213 -5.93 -3.60 -25.47
N GLY A 214 -6.35 -2.33 -25.30
CA GLY A 214 -7.52 -1.76 -25.91
C GLY A 214 -8.79 -2.39 -25.37
N ARG A 215 -8.80 -2.97 -24.15
CA ARG A 215 -9.98 -3.61 -23.57
C ARG A 215 -10.52 -2.84 -22.37
N CYS A 216 -11.84 -2.88 -22.21
CA CYS A 216 -12.49 -2.30 -21.06
C CYS A 216 -12.24 -3.18 -19.83
N PRO A 217 -11.75 -2.64 -18.71
CA PRO A 217 -11.42 -3.42 -17.52
C PRO A 217 -12.66 -3.97 -16.78
N VAL A 218 -13.85 -3.54 -17.20
CA VAL A 218 -15.12 -3.98 -16.62
C VAL A 218 -15.64 -5.23 -17.33
N CYS A 219 -15.72 -5.19 -18.65
CA CYS A 219 -16.34 -6.26 -19.44
C CYS A 219 -15.33 -7.12 -20.22
N GLY A 220 -14.06 -6.72 -20.30
CA GLY A 220 -13.00 -7.42 -21.06
C GLY A 220 -13.12 -7.32 -22.59
N VAL A 221 -14.13 -6.60 -23.09
CA VAL A 221 -14.37 -6.38 -24.53
C VAL A 221 -13.47 -5.25 -25.04
N GLY A 222 -13.11 -5.32 -26.33
CA GLY A 222 -12.40 -4.23 -27.02
C GLY A 222 -13.11 -2.88 -26.87
N LEU A 223 -12.32 -1.83 -26.74
CA LEU A 223 -12.75 -0.45 -26.59
C LEU A 223 -13.05 0.12 -27.98
N ASP A 224 -14.30 0.47 -28.20
CA ASP A 224 -14.80 1.06 -29.45
C ASP A 224 -15.85 2.15 -29.16
N GLY A 225 -16.13 2.97 -30.18
CA GLY A 225 -17.16 3.99 -30.12
C GLY A 225 -16.92 5.07 -29.05
N VAL A 226 -17.91 5.25 -28.16
CA VAL A 226 -17.88 6.29 -27.13
C VAL A 226 -17.33 5.73 -25.82
N LEU A 227 -16.18 6.27 -25.42
CA LEU A 227 -15.46 5.87 -24.23
C LEU A 227 -15.49 6.96 -23.15
N ARG A 228 -15.25 6.52 -21.91
CA ARG A 228 -14.99 7.35 -20.75
C ARG A 228 -13.55 7.13 -20.32
N ARG A 229 -12.72 8.17 -20.43
CA ARG A 229 -11.34 8.17 -19.93
C ARG A 229 -11.32 8.74 -18.52
N CYS A 230 -10.95 7.92 -17.54
CA CYS A 230 -10.84 8.36 -16.15
C CYS A 230 -9.82 9.49 -16.02
N GLN A 231 -10.19 10.65 -15.44
CA GLN A 231 -9.24 11.76 -15.29
C GLN A 231 -8.08 11.46 -14.32
N ARG A 232 -8.28 10.50 -13.40
CA ARG A 232 -7.30 10.14 -12.37
C ARG A 232 -6.29 9.10 -12.84
N CYS A 233 -6.76 7.94 -13.30
CA CYS A 233 -5.89 6.83 -13.70
C CYS A 233 -5.72 6.71 -15.22
N ARG A 234 -6.41 7.55 -16.01
CA ARG A 234 -6.39 7.57 -17.48
C ARG A 234 -6.88 6.29 -18.18
N THR A 235 -7.40 5.33 -17.43
CA THR A 235 -8.02 4.11 -17.98
C THR A 235 -9.28 4.44 -18.76
N PHE A 236 -9.46 3.77 -19.89
CA PHE A 236 -10.65 3.86 -20.73
C PHE A 236 -11.69 2.82 -20.32
N HIS A 237 -12.95 3.22 -20.38
CA HIS A 237 -14.12 2.37 -20.14
C HIS A 237 -15.14 2.63 -21.25
N HIS A 238 -15.99 1.66 -21.57
CA HIS A 238 -17.21 1.96 -22.32
C HIS A 238 -18.09 2.94 -21.54
N GLY A 239 -18.83 3.79 -22.25
CA GLY A 239 -19.81 4.70 -21.66
C GLY A 239 -20.74 3.99 -20.68
N ASP A 240 -21.33 2.87 -21.11
CA ASP A 240 -22.28 2.09 -20.33
C ASP A 240 -21.64 1.45 -19.10
N CYS A 241 -20.42 0.90 -19.25
CA CYS A 241 -19.67 0.32 -18.13
C CYS A 241 -19.36 1.37 -17.05
N TRP A 242 -19.01 2.59 -17.46
CA TRP A 242 -18.75 3.70 -16.54
C TRP A 242 -20.01 4.12 -15.78
N GLU A 243 -21.13 4.24 -16.48
CA GLU A 243 -22.42 4.65 -15.90
C GLU A 243 -22.97 3.58 -14.96
N TYR A 244 -22.90 2.31 -15.35
CA TYR A 244 -23.30 1.16 -14.53
C TYR A 244 -22.52 1.09 -13.21
N PHE A 245 -21.20 1.29 -13.22
CA PHE A 245 -20.38 1.32 -12.01
C PHE A 245 -20.41 2.66 -11.25
N GLY A 246 -20.99 3.71 -11.83
CA GLY A 246 -21.03 5.06 -11.26
C GLY A 246 -19.65 5.74 -11.18
N GLY A 247 -18.69 5.33 -11.99
CA GLY A 247 -17.32 5.85 -11.97
C GLY A 247 -16.28 4.86 -12.49
N CYS A 248 -15.00 5.17 -12.19
CA CYS A 248 -13.90 4.29 -12.54
C CYS A 248 -13.99 2.98 -11.74
N ALA A 249 -14.14 1.87 -12.45
CA ALA A 249 -14.20 0.54 -11.84
C ALA A 249 -12.81 -0.06 -11.57
N MET A 250 -11.74 0.67 -11.86
CA MET A 250 -10.39 0.24 -11.54
C MET A 250 -10.19 0.21 -10.02
N TYR A 251 -9.76 -0.94 -9.50
CA TYR A 251 -9.61 -1.15 -8.06
C TYR A 251 -8.70 -0.08 -7.42
N GLY A 252 -9.26 0.67 -6.47
CA GLY A 252 -8.58 1.77 -5.79
C GLY A 252 -8.64 3.13 -6.50
N CYS A 253 -9.20 3.20 -7.72
CA CYS A 253 -9.53 4.45 -8.38
C CYS A 253 -11.00 4.80 -8.13
N PHE A 254 -11.28 5.63 -7.12
CA PHE A 254 -12.66 6.07 -6.81
C PHE A 254 -13.07 7.33 -7.57
N SER A 255 -12.46 7.60 -8.74
CA SER A 255 -12.79 8.80 -9.50
C SER A 255 -14.15 8.66 -10.16
N ARG A 256 -15.01 9.66 -9.95
CA ARG A 256 -16.28 9.83 -10.69
C ARG A 256 -16.14 10.80 -11.87
N GLN A 257 -14.94 11.35 -12.06
CA GLN A 257 -14.65 12.26 -13.16
C GLN A 257 -14.03 11.50 -14.34
N ALA A 258 -14.62 11.68 -15.51
CA ALA A 258 -14.14 11.17 -16.78
C ALA A 258 -14.33 12.19 -17.90
N GLU A 259 -13.42 12.13 -18.86
CA GLU A 259 -13.55 12.78 -20.16
C GLU A 259 -14.23 11.82 -21.14
N ARG A 260 -15.14 12.34 -21.98
CA ARG A 260 -15.75 11.56 -23.04
C ARG A 260 -14.83 11.59 -24.26
N VAL A 261 -14.41 10.43 -24.73
CA VAL A 261 -13.51 10.27 -25.88
C VAL A 261 -14.21 9.42 -26.93
N ARG A 262 -14.04 9.76 -28.21
CA ARG A 262 -14.51 8.95 -29.33
C ARG A 262 -13.30 8.42 -30.07
N LEU A 263 -13.22 7.11 -30.26
CA LEU A 263 -12.25 6.53 -31.18
C LEU A 263 -12.86 6.61 -32.58
N GLU A 264 -12.12 7.20 -33.51
CA GLU A 264 -12.45 7.24 -34.94
C GLU A 264 -12.01 5.95 -35.63
#